data_AF-A0A7G6Y4P0-F1
#
_entry.id   AF-A0A7G6Y4P0-F1
#
_cell.length_a   1.000
_cell.length_b   1.000
_cell.length_c   1.000
_cell.angle_alpha   90.00
_cell.angle_beta   90.00
_cell.angle_gamma   90.00
#
_symmetry.space_group_name_H-M   'P 1'
#
loop_
_entity.id
_entity.type
_entity.pdbx_description
1 polymer ?
#
loop_
_entity_poly.entity_id
_entity_poly.type
_entity_poly.pdbx_seq_one_letter_code
_entity_poly.pdbx_strand_id
1 'polypeptide(L)' 'MQTWRREIATEHLLFKLIEYVEAQHPGALDFLEGSLDHLGDPASDGTKDDEAVRAIARRIIEGARRQGTA' A
#
# COMPACT_ATOMS: atom_id res chain seq x y z
N MET A 1 9.85 19.50 -5.67
CA MET A 1 8.76 20.22 -4.97
C MET A 1 7.36 19.74 -5.37
N GLN A 2 6.96 19.74 -6.65
CA GLN A 2 5.62 19.24 -7.04
C GLN A 2 5.46 17.72 -6.86
N THR A 3 6.46 16.92 -7.22
CA THR A 3 6.40 15.44 -7.10
C THR A 3 6.12 14.99 -5.66
N TRP A 4 6.84 15.56 -4.69
CA TRP A 4 6.64 15.28 -3.26
C TRP A 4 5.24 15.67 -2.75
N ARG A 5 4.70 16.82 -3.20
CA ARG A 5 3.32 17.22 -2.85
C ARG A 5 2.28 16.26 -3.43
N ARG A 6 2.50 15.78 -4.65
CA ARG A 6 1.62 14.80 -5.30
C ARG A 6 1.69 13.45 -4.60
N GLU A 7 2.87 13.01 -4.19
CA GLU A 7 3.06 11.77 -3.41
C GLU A 7 2.28 11.84 -2.10
N ILE A 8 2.44 12.91 -1.31
CA ILE A 8 1.69 13.09 -0.05
C ILE A 8 0.17 13.11 -0.29
N ALA A 9 -0.29 13.83 -1.31
CA ALA A 9 -1.73 13.88 -1.62
C ALA A 9 -2.28 12.51 -2.03
N THR A 10 -1.53 11.75 -2.83
CA THR A 10 -1.93 10.41 -3.28
C THR A 10 -1.95 9.43 -2.12
N GLU A 11 -0.92 9.45 -1.28
CA GLU A 11 -0.84 8.60 -0.08
C GLU A 11 -1.99 8.89 0.89
N HIS A 12 -2.30 10.17 1.15
CA HIS A 12 -3.42 10.56 2.00
C HIS A 12 -4.76 10.01 1.49
N LEU A 13 -5.04 10.19 0.19
CA LEU A 13 -6.28 9.70 -0.41
C LEU A 13 -6.35 8.18 -0.43
N LEU A 14 -5.24 7.49 -0.70
CA LEU A 14 -5.15 6.04 -0.64
C LEU A 14 -5.48 5.52 0.76
N PHE A 15 -4.89 6.12 1.81
CA PHE A 15 -5.20 5.72 3.18
C PHE A 15 -6.67 5.91 3.54
N LYS A 16 -7.25 7.07 3.21
CA LYS A 16 -8.68 7.32 3.46
C LYS A 16 -9.61 6.40 2.67
N LEU A 17 -9.22 6.01 1.47
CA LEU A 17 -9.96 5.01 0.71
C LEU A 17 -9.90 3.62 1.37
N ILE A 18 -8.71 3.18 1.77
CA ILE A 18 -8.53 1.87 2.45
C ILE A 18 -9.32 1.85 3.77
N GLU A 19 -9.24 2.91 4.58
CA GLU A 19 -10.01 3.07 5.82
C GLU A 19 -11.52 3.00 5.56
N TYR A 20 -12.01 3.73 4.55
CA TYR A 20 -13.42 3.69 4.17
C TYR A 20 -13.88 2.30 3.74
N VAL A 21 -13.09 1.62 2.88
CA VAL A 21 -13.41 0.29 2.39
C VAL A 21 -13.40 -0.73 3.53
N GLU A 22 -12.39 -0.72 4.40
CA GLU A 22 -12.31 -1.62 5.56
C GLU A 22 -13.52 -1.43 6.50
N ALA A 23 -13.96 -0.18 6.72
CA ALA A 23 -15.11 0.11 7.57
C ALA A 23 -16.44 -0.41 6.97
N GLN A 24 -16.59 -0.40 5.64
CA GLN A 24 -17.79 -0.90 4.95
C GLN A 24 -17.72 -2.41 4.67
N HIS A 25 -16.52 -2.93 4.44
CA HIS A 25 -16.21 -4.30 4.05
C HIS A 25 -14.97 -4.80 4.81
N PRO A 26 -15.16 -5.27 6.07
CA PRO A 26 -14.05 -5.75 6.89
C PRO A 26 -13.28 -6.89 6.22
N GLY A 27 -11.95 -6.89 6.39
CA GLY A 27 -11.03 -7.87 5.78
C GLY A 27 -10.37 -7.39 4.49
N ALA A 28 -10.59 -6.15 4.06
CA ALA A 28 -9.92 -5.58 2.90
C ALA A 28 -8.40 -5.49 3.10
N LEU A 29 -7.94 -5.15 4.30
CA LEU A 29 -6.52 -5.12 4.64
C LEU A 29 -5.88 -6.52 4.59
N ASP A 30 -6.58 -7.55 5.05
CA ASP A 30 -6.10 -8.94 4.99
C ASP A 30 -6.06 -9.44 3.54
N PHE A 31 -7.05 -9.08 2.72
CA PHE A 31 -7.05 -9.36 1.29
C PHE A 31 -5.86 -8.70 0.58
N LEU A 32 -5.59 -7.42 0.87
CA LEU A 32 -4.44 -6.70 0.29
C LEU A 32 -3.13 -7.34 0.71
N GLU A 33 -2.99 -7.76 1.97
CA GLU A 33 -1.81 -8.48 2.46
C GLU A 33 -1.59 -9.82 1.76
N GLY A 34 -2.65 -10.61 1.56
CA GLY A 34 -2.58 -11.85 0.80
C GLY A 34 -2.23 -11.65 -0.68
N SER A 35 -2.57 -10.49 -1.25
CA SER A 35 -2.24 -10.18 -2.66
C SER A 35 -0.75 -9.95 -2.92
N LEU A 36 0.05 -9.70 -1.87
CA LEU A 36 1.47 -9.35 -2.02
C LEU A 36 2.31 -10.48 -2.60
N ASP A 37 1.89 -11.73 -2.46
CA ASP A 37 2.57 -12.88 -3.06
C ASP A 37 2.57 -12.82 -4.60
N HIS A 38 1.61 -12.09 -5.18
CA HIS A 38 1.49 -11.85 -6.62
C HIS A 38 2.11 -10.52 -7.08
N LEU A 39 2.62 -9.71 -6.15
CA LEU A 39 3.26 -8.44 -6.45
C LEU A 39 4.75 -8.66 -6.79
N GLY A 40 5.24 -7.99 -7.82
CA GLY A 40 6.64 -8.01 -8.22
C GLY A 40 7.04 -6.72 -8.90
N ASP A 41 8.34 -6.49 -8.98
CA ASP A 41 8.96 -5.40 -9.69
C ASP A 41 8.87 -5.66 -11.21
N PRO A 42 8.26 -4.75 -11.99
CA PRO A 42 8.17 -4.89 -13.44
C PRO A 42 9.52 -4.69 -14.15
N ALA A 43 10.60 -4.31 -13.46
CA ALA A 43 11.93 -4.24 -14.07
C ALA A 43 12.30 -5.58 -14.72
N SER A 44 12.82 -5.48 -15.94
CA SER A 44 13.27 -6.61 -16.76
C SER A 44 14.79 -6.64 -16.93
N ASP A 45 15.49 -5.69 -16.33
CA ASP A 45 16.95 -5.62 -16.29
C ASP A 45 17.48 -6.16 -14.93
N GLY A 46 18.78 -6.00 -14.70
CA GLY A 46 19.43 -6.47 -13.47
C GLY A 46 19.03 -5.70 -12.20
N THR A 47 18.09 -4.76 -12.27
CA THR A 47 17.62 -3.97 -11.12
C THR A 47 16.34 -4.51 -10.48
N LYS A 48 15.73 -5.55 -11.06
CA LYS A 48 14.49 -6.18 -10.56
C LYS A 48 14.62 -6.58 -9.09
N ASP A 49 13.76 -6.02 -8.23
CA ASP A 49 13.69 -6.36 -6.81
C ASP A 49 12.23 -6.48 -6.33
N ASP A 50 11.65 -7.67 -6.55
CA ASP A 50 10.28 -7.98 -6.14
C ASP A 50 10.06 -7.81 -4.62
N GLU A 51 11.09 -8.12 -3.82
CA GLU A 51 10.98 -8.06 -2.37
C GLU A 51 11.01 -6.62 -1.85
N ALA A 52 11.81 -5.73 -2.46
CA ALA A 52 11.76 -4.31 -2.14
C ALA A 52 10.37 -3.71 -2.39
N VAL A 53 9.72 -4.07 -3.50
CA VAL A 53 8.35 -3.63 -3.82
C VAL A 53 7.36 -4.16 -2.78
N ARG A 54 7.45 -5.46 -2.44
CA ARG A 54 6.61 -6.08 -1.40
C ARG A 54 6.81 -5.45 -0.03
N ALA A 55 8.06 -5.15 0.35
CA ALA A 55 8.38 -4.51 1.62
C ALA A 55 7.78 -3.12 1.75
N ILE A 56 7.76 -2.33 0.66
CA ILE A 56 7.07 -1.04 0.62
C ILE A 56 5.56 -1.23 0.81
N ALA A 57 4.96 -2.19 0.09
CA ALA A 57 3.53 -2.47 0.19
C ALA A 57 3.12 -2.93 1.61
N ARG A 58 3.90 -3.81 2.26
CA ARG A 58 3.67 -4.21 3.66
C ARG A 58 3.65 -3.01 4.61
N ARG A 59 4.60 -2.07 4.46
CA ARG A 59 4.64 -0.85 5.29
C ARG A 59 3.41 0.04 5.11
N ILE A 60 2.86 0.13 3.91
CA ILE A 60 1.62 0.86 3.64
C ILE A 60 0.45 0.18 4.36
N ILE A 61 0.32 -1.15 4.24
CA ILE A 61 -0.74 -1.92 4.92
C ILE A 61 -0.64 -1.77 6.45
N GLU A 62 0.55 -1.91 7.02
CA GLU A 62 0.80 -1.65 8.44
C GLU A 62 0.44 -0.22 8.85
N GLY A 63 0.76 0.76 8.01
CA GLY A 63 0.40 2.16 8.21
C GLY A 63 -1.11 2.38 8.22
N ALA A 64 -1.86 1.72 7.33
CA ALA A 64 -3.32 1.77 7.28
C ALA A 64 -3.95 1.11 8.51
N ARG A 65 -3.45 -0.06 8.92
CA ARG A 65 -3.92 -0.77 10.14
C ARG A 65 -3.80 0.11 11.39
N ARG A 66 -2.69 0.86 11.54
CA ARG A 66 -2.48 1.77 12.68
C ARG A 66 -3.43 2.98 12.67
N GLN A 67 -3.82 3.46 11.50
CA GLN A 67 -4.69 4.63 11.36
C GLN A 67 -6.18 4.27 11.57
N GLY A 68 -6.61 3.06 11.19
CA GLY A 68 -7.99 2.58 11.34
C GLY A 68 -8.41 2.16 12.75
N THR A 69 -7.48 2.15 13.72
CA THR A 69 -7.75 1.82 15.14
C THR A 69 -7.95 3.05 16.04
N ALA A 70 -8.22 4.23 15.47
CA ALA A 70 -8.47 5.47 16.21
C ALA A 70 -9.96 5.82 16.27
#